data_AF-A0A9W2XXA4-F1
#
_entry.id   AF-A0A9W2XXA4-F1
#
_cell.length_a   1.000
_cell.length_b   1.000
_cell.length_c   1.000
_cell.angle_alpha   90.00
_cell.angle_beta   90.00
_cell.angle_gamma   90.00
#
_symmetry.space_group_name_H-M   'P 1'
#
loop_
_entity.id
_entity.type
_entity.pdbx_description
1 polymer ?
#
loop_
_entity_poly.entity_id
_entity_poly.type
_entity_poly.pdbx_seq_one_letter_code
_entity_poly.pdbx_strand_id
1 'polypeptide(L)'
;MAATNLTEVVLLACGSFNPITNMHLRMFELARDHLEDTGHYTVVKGIISPVGDAYKKKGLIEVDHRLEMASLAADTSDWITVDPWESLQPEWVETAKVVRHHYEELLASEQNKDAVDSVKYAKKRRIEEKSTTCTTPRASISPNLRKIALKLKQKKVIELKGEQYIIKTTSSFRNYTTRFNVGQEFEEFTKGLDNRRLKSLVTWKGNKLVCEQTGEKNNRGWAHWIEDDKLHLDLYCDGEVCSQVFKKKGCE
;
A
#
# COMPACT_ATOMS: atom_id res chain seq x y z
N MET A 1 26.73 -8.09 13.80
CA MET A 1 26.20 -8.27 12.44
C MET A 1 26.23 -6.91 11.76
N ALA A 2 26.92 -6.77 10.62
CA ALA A 2 26.92 -5.53 9.87
C ALA A 2 25.48 -5.23 9.42
N ALA A 3 24.99 -4.02 9.66
CA ALA A 3 23.70 -3.59 9.13
C ALA A 3 23.76 -3.72 7.61
N THR A 4 22.93 -4.58 7.03
CA THR A 4 22.75 -4.66 5.59
C THR A 4 22.17 -3.33 5.13
N ASN A 5 23.02 -2.49 4.52
CA ASN A 5 22.59 -1.20 3.99
C ASN A 5 21.71 -1.49 2.77
N LEU A 6 20.38 -1.33 2.93
CA LEU A 6 19.44 -1.46 1.82
C LEU A 6 19.63 -0.27 0.88
N THR A 7 19.59 -0.53 -0.42
CA THR A 7 19.63 0.55 -1.41
C THR A 7 18.26 1.24 -1.44
N GLU A 8 18.23 2.54 -1.19
CA GLU A 8 17.01 3.34 -1.31
C GLU A 8 16.62 3.53 -2.78
N VAL A 9 15.34 3.34 -3.09
CA VAL A 9 14.82 3.42 -4.46
C VAL A 9 13.59 4.31 -4.49
N VAL A 10 13.52 5.14 -5.53
CA VAL A 10 12.32 5.89 -5.90
C VAL A 10 11.72 5.28 -7.17
N LEU A 11 10.42 5.03 -7.14
CA LEU A 11 9.67 4.57 -8.30
C LEU A 11 9.10 5.77 -9.05
N LEU A 12 9.32 5.85 -10.36
CA LEU A 12 8.79 6.91 -11.22
C LEU A 12 7.93 6.29 -12.32
N ALA A 13 6.69 6.76 -12.46
CA ALA A 13 5.81 6.38 -13.57
C ALA A 13 5.46 7.64 -14.39
N CYS A 14 5.99 7.69 -15.61
CA CYS A 14 5.63 8.71 -16.59
C CYS A 14 4.50 8.19 -17.48
N GLY A 15 3.54 9.04 -17.85
CA GLY A 15 2.44 8.59 -18.71
C GLY A 15 1.32 9.61 -18.90
N SER A 16 0.35 9.26 -19.74
CA SER A 16 -0.79 10.16 -20.00
C SER A 16 -1.76 10.28 -18.83
N PHE A 17 -1.97 9.20 -18.05
CA PHE A 17 -2.98 9.12 -16.98
C PHE A 17 -4.34 9.71 -17.40
N ASN A 18 -4.89 9.17 -18.50
CA ASN A 18 -6.03 9.74 -19.21
C ASN A 18 -7.25 8.78 -19.27
N PRO A 19 -8.03 8.62 -18.18
CA PRO A 19 -7.78 9.11 -16.82
C PRO A 19 -6.88 8.15 -16.02
N ILE A 20 -6.42 8.59 -14.85
CA ILE A 20 -5.77 7.69 -13.88
C ILE A 20 -6.73 6.59 -13.45
N THR A 21 -6.18 5.43 -13.08
CA THR A 21 -6.96 4.27 -12.63
C THR A 21 -6.28 3.61 -11.44
N ASN A 22 -7.03 2.80 -10.68
CA ASN A 22 -6.48 2.00 -9.59
C ASN A 22 -5.36 1.05 -10.03
N MET A 23 -5.31 0.66 -11.31
CA MET A 23 -4.23 -0.18 -11.83
C MET A 23 -2.89 0.56 -11.91
N HIS A 24 -2.90 1.88 -12.12
CA HIS A 24 -1.67 2.69 -12.06
C HIS A 24 -1.11 2.71 -10.64
N LEU A 25 -1.96 2.92 -9.62
CA LEU A 25 -1.55 2.84 -8.22
C LEU A 25 -1.08 1.43 -7.84
N ARG A 26 -1.77 0.40 -8.34
CA ARG A 26 -1.38 -1.00 -8.12
C ARG A 26 0.00 -1.31 -8.70
N MET A 27 0.38 -0.67 -9.81
CA MET A 27 1.70 -0.82 -10.42
C MET A 27 2.82 -0.43 -9.43
N PHE A 28 2.65 0.68 -8.73
CA PHE A 28 3.58 1.13 -7.68
C PHE A 28 3.68 0.12 -6.54
N GLU A 29 2.54 -0.33 -6.01
CA GLU A 29 2.49 -1.31 -4.93
C GLU A 29 3.18 -2.63 -5.33
N LEU A 30 2.92 -3.14 -6.54
CA LEU A 30 3.56 -4.35 -7.05
C LEU A 30 5.07 -4.20 -7.22
N ALA A 31 5.52 -3.07 -7.76
CA ALA A 31 6.95 -2.79 -7.93
C ALA A 31 7.65 -2.65 -6.58
N ARG A 32 7.02 -1.99 -5.61
CA ARG A 32 7.54 -1.89 -4.24
C ARG A 32 7.65 -3.26 -3.58
N ASP A 33 6.55 -4.02 -3.56
CA ASP A 33 6.52 -5.36 -2.97
C ASP A 33 7.65 -6.23 -3.55
N HIS A 34 7.82 -6.19 -4.88
CA HIS A 34 8.87 -6.95 -5.56
C HIS A 34 10.28 -6.54 -5.13
N LEU A 35 10.57 -5.22 -5.08
CA LEU A 35 11.87 -4.71 -4.68
C LEU A 35 12.18 -4.99 -3.21
N GLU A 36 11.22 -4.75 -2.31
CA GLU A 36 11.37 -5.01 -0.87
C GLU A 36 11.53 -6.53 -0.59
N ASP A 37 10.79 -7.39 -1.31
CA ASP A 37 10.88 -8.86 -1.16
C ASP A 37 12.27 -9.42 -1.52
N THR A 38 13.10 -8.70 -2.31
CA THR A 38 14.48 -9.12 -2.58
C THR A 38 15.41 -9.01 -1.37
N GLY A 39 15.04 -8.20 -0.37
CA GLY A 39 15.91 -7.87 0.76
C GLY A 39 17.12 -7.00 0.40
N HIS A 40 17.17 -6.43 -0.81
CA HIS A 40 18.26 -5.54 -1.25
C HIS A 40 17.86 -4.07 -1.32
N TYR A 41 16.56 -3.79 -1.45
CA TYR A 41 16.04 -2.46 -1.72
C TYR A 41 15.01 -2.04 -0.69
N THR A 42 14.93 -0.74 -0.43
CA THR A 42 13.81 -0.11 0.29
C THR A 42 13.21 0.98 -0.60
N VAL A 43 11.88 0.94 -0.81
CA VAL A 43 11.23 1.96 -1.65
C VAL A 43 10.79 3.11 -0.78
N VAL A 44 11.38 4.28 -1.02
CA VAL A 44 11.18 5.46 -0.17
C VAL A 44 10.13 6.44 -0.72
N LYS A 45 9.89 6.40 -2.04
CA LYS A 45 8.90 7.29 -2.70
C LYS A 45 8.41 6.71 -4.02
N GLY A 46 7.16 6.99 -4.37
CA GLY A 46 6.59 6.79 -5.70
C GLY A 46 6.20 8.15 -6.29
N ILE A 47 6.50 8.37 -7.58
CA ILE A 47 6.22 9.61 -8.30
C ILE A 47 5.39 9.28 -9.54
N ILE A 48 4.17 9.80 -9.59
CA ILE A 48 3.36 9.86 -10.81
C ILE A 48 3.71 11.16 -11.52
N SER A 49 4.22 11.06 -12.74
CA SER A 49 4.59 12.23 -13.56
C SER A 49 3.72 12.25 -14.84
N PRO A 50 2.61 13.00 -14.85
CA PRO A 50 1.75 13.05 -16.02
C PRO A 50 2.39 13.87 -17.13
N VAL A 51 2.24 13.40 -18.37
CA VAL A 51 2.71 14.13 -19.56
C VAL A 51 1.90 15.40 -19.78
N GLY A 52 2.54 16.46 -20.27
CA GLY A 52 1.86 17.71 -20.65
C GLY A 52 1.03 17.60 -21.94
N ASP A 53 0.21 18.62 -22.20
CA ASP A 53 -0.70 18.65 -23.36
C ASP A 53 0.05 18.78 -24.70
N ALA A 54 1.30 19.23 -24.66
CA ALA A 54 2.21 19.24 -25.81
C ALA A 54 2.53 17.84 -26.37
N TYR A 55 2.19 16.76 -25.66
CA TYR A 55 2.27 15.38 -26.17
C TYR A 55 1.34 15.11 -27.35
N LYS A 56 0.25 15.90 -27.52
CA LYS A 56 -0.66 15.85 -28.67
C LYS A 56 -1.28 14.47 -28.97
N LYS A 57 -1.44 13.61 -27.95
CA LYS A 57 -2.16 12.34 -28.10
C LYS A 57 -3.64 12.61 -28.37
N LYS A 58 -4.22 11.94 -29.38
CA LYS A 58 -5.64 12.07 -29.72
C LYS A 58 -6.52 11.68 -28.52
N GLY A 59 -7.44 12.57 -28.14
CA GLY A 59 -8.36 12.36 -27.01
C GLY A 59 -7.71 12.51 -25.63
N LEU A 60 -6.55 13.16 -25.55
CA LEU A 60 -5.94 13.53 -24.28
C LEU A 60 -6.82 14.59 -23.59
N ILE A 61 -7.30 14.29 -22.38
CA ILE A 61 -7.96 15.26 -21.52
C ILE A 61 -6.93 16.32 -21.11
N GLU A 62 -7.36 17.56 -20.93
CA GLU A 62 -6.49 18.66 -20.49
C GLU A 62 -5.73 18.34 -19.21
N VAL A 63 -4.49 18.85 -19.13
CA VAL A 63 -3.54 18.52 -18.07
C VAL A 63 -4.07 18.83 -16.68
N ASP A 64 -4.81 19.93 -16.50
CA ASP A 64 -5.36 20.33 -15.21
C ASP A 64 -6.32 19.28 -14.63
N HIS A 65 -7.21 18.73 -15.47
CA HIS A 65 -8.11 17.67 -15.04
C HIS A 65 -7.37 16.37 -14.71
N ARG A 66 -6.32 16.05 -15.47
CA ARG A 66 -5.52 14.84 -15.24
C ARG A 66 -4.70 14.95 -13.95
N LEU A 67 -4.10 16.10 -13.69
CA LEU A 67 -3.40 16.39 -12.44
C LEU A 67 -4.33 16.30 -11.23
N GLU A 68 -5.53 16.89 -11.32
CA GLU A 68 -6.51 16.82 -10.24
C GLU A 68 -6.97 15.38 -9.96
N MET A 69 -7.34 14.64 -11.01
CA MET A 69 -7.71 13.23 -10.88
C MET A 69 -6.55 12.39 -10.30
N ALA A 70 -5.32 12.63 -10.74
CA ALA A 70 -4.14 11.94 -10.24
C ALA A 70 -3.88 12.25 -8.76
N SER A 71 -3.98 13.52 -8.36
CA SER A 71 -3.81 13.94 -6.96
C SER A 71 -4.85 13.29 -6.06
N LEU A 72 -6.14 13.35 -6.44
CA LEU A 72 -7.21 12.70 -5.68
C LEU A 72 -7.04 11.17 -5.59
N ALA A 73 -6.52 10.54 -6.64
CA ALA A 73 -6.24 9.11 -6.63
C ALA A 73 -5.05 8.76 -5.70
N ALA A 74 -4.00 9.60 -5.69
CA ALA A 74 -2.81 9.42 -4.87
C ALA A 74 -3.01 9.83 -3.39
N ASP A 75 -4.01 10.66 -3.07
CA ASP A 75 -4.28 11.21 -1.72
C ASP A 75 -4.40 10.15 -0.62
N THR A 76 -4.77 8.91 -0.97
CA THR A 76 -4.88 7.80 -0.01
C THR A 76 -3.55 7.05 0.24
N SER A 77 -2.49 7.41 -0.48
CA SER A 77 -1.15 6.83 -0.35
C SER A 77 -0.25 7.74 0.48
N ASP A 78 0.48 7.16 1.42
CA ASP A 78 1.46 7.85 2.26
C ASP A 78 2.83 8.02 1.58
N TRP A 79 3.04 7.37 0.43
CA TRP A 79 4.35 7.28 -0.22
C TRP A 79 4.33 7.55 -1.73
N ILE A 80 3.15 7.65 -2.35
CA ILE A 80 2.99 7.98 -3.78
C ILE A 80 2.52 9.43 -3.89
N THR A 81 3.25 10.24 -4.64
CA THR A 81 2.92 11.64 -4.92
C THR A 81 2.73 11.86 -6.42
N VAL A 82 1.97 12.89 -6.78
CA VAL A 82 1.90 13.40 -8.15
C VAL A 82 2.82 14.60 -8.26
N ASP A 83 3.66 14.61 -9.29
CA ASP A 83 4.53 15.73 -9.59
C ASP A 83 4.11 16.38 -10.93
N PRO A 84 3.74 17.68 -10.93
CA PRO A 84 3.27 18.35 -12.13
C PRO A 84 4.41 18.83 -13.05
N TRP A 85 5.69 18.66 -12.70
CA TRP A 85 6.78 19.28 -13.45
C TRP A 85 6.78 18.92 -14.95
N GLU A 86 6.61 17.65 -15.31
CA GLU A 86 6.53 17.20 -16.72
C GLU A 86 5.32 17.81 -17.43
N SER A 87 4.20 17.89 -16.71
CA SER A 87 2.93 18.42 -17.18
C SER A 87 2.96 19.92 -17.51
N LEU A 88 3.77 20.68 -16.76
CA LEU A 88 3.88 22.13 -16.87
C LEU A 88 4.89 22.58 -17.95
N GLN A 89 5.56 21.64 -18.61
CA GLN A 89 6.51 21.99 -19.66
C GLN A 89 5.78 22.47 -20.93
N PRO A 90 6.28 23.54 -21.58
CA PRO A 90 5.63 24.11 -22.76
C PRO A 90 5.67 23.20 -23.98
N GLU A 91 6.64 22.28 -24.01
CA GLU A 91 6.82 21.28 -25.06
C GLU A 91 6.83 19.87 -24.47
N TRP A 92 6.62 18.86 -25.31
CA TRP A 92 6.75 17.48 -24.86
C TRP A 92 8.20 17.21 -24.44
N VAL A 93 8.35 16.56 -23.28
CA VAL A 93 9.65 16.27 -22.69
C VAL A 93 9.93 14.78 -22.72
N GLU A 94 11.15 14.43 -23.13
CA GLU A 94 11.63 13.05 -23.13
C GLU A 94 11.74 12.52 -21.70
N THR A 95 11.36 11.26 -21.48
CA THR A 95 11.43 10.60 -20.16
C THR A 95 12.82 10.70 -19.51
N ALA A 96 13.90 10.70 -20.30
CA ALA A 96 15.26 10.85 -19.77
C ALA A 96 15.49 12.21 -19.07
N LYS A 97 14.82 13.29 -19.52
CA LYS A 97 14.85 14.61 -18.87
C LYS A 97 13.98 14.64 -17.63
N VAL A 98 12.83 13.96 -17.63
CA VAL A 98 11.96 13.79 -16.46
C VAL A 98 12.70 13.04 -15.34
N VAL A 99 13.39 11.94 -15.67
CA VAL A 99 14.22 11.18 -14.73
C VAL A 99 15.32 12.06 -14.14
N ARG A 100 16.04 12.84 -14.99
CA ARG A 100 17.09 13.75 -14.53
C ARG A 100 16.55 14.82 -13.58
N HIS A 101 15.43 15.46 -13.91
CA HIS A 101 14.80 16.44 -13.05
C HIS A 101 14.48 15.87 -11.65
N HIS A 102 13.79 14.72 -11.58
CA HIS A 102 13.45 14.14 -10.28
C HIS A 102 14.69 13.66 -9.51
N TYR A 103 15.74 13.20 -10.20
CA TYR A 103 17.00 12.86 -9.56
C TYR A 103 17.68 14.09 -8.93
N GLU A 104 17.73 15.21 -9.65
CA GLU A 104 18.28 16.47 -9.15
C GLU A 104 17.48 17.03 -7.96
N GLU A 105 16.14 16.99 -8.02
CA GLU A 105 15.27 17.39 -6.90
C GLU A 105 15.50 16.55 -5.64
N LEU A 106 15.71 15.22 -5.81
CA LEU A 106 16.01 14.34 -4.69
C LEU A 106 17.34 14.71 -4.03
N LEU A 107 18.41 14.91 -4.82
CA LEU A 107 19.72 15.34 -4.30
C LEU A 107 19.63 16.70 -3.57
N ALA A 108 18.89 17.66 -4.12
CA ALA A 108 18.68 18.97 -3.50
C ALA A 108 17.91 18.88 -2.17
N SER A 109 16.98 17.91 -2.06
CA SER A 109 16.22 17.66 -0.84
C SER A 109 17.07 17.03 0.28
N GLU A 110 18.07 16.22 -0.07
CA GLU A 110 19.02 15.62 0.88
C GLU A 110 19.99 16.67 1.42
N GLN A 111 20.55 17.51 0.55
CA GLN A 111 21.47 18.60 0.96
C GLN A 111 20.81 19.61 1.90
N ASN A 112 19.50 19.85 1.76
CA ASN A 112 18.74 20.71 2.67
C ASN A 112 18.49 20.08 4.05
N LYS A 113 18.48 18.75 4.18
CA LYS A 113 18.33 18.09 5.50
C LYS A 113 19.61 18.22 6.32
N ASP A 114 20.78 18.12 5.69
CA ASP A 114 22.08 18.26 6.36
C ASP A 114 22.34 19.69 6.89
N ALA A 115 21.67 20.71 6.34
CA ALA A 115 21.80 22.10 6.77
C ALA A 115 20.97 22.45 8.04
N VAL A 116 19.95 21.66 8.39
CA VAL A 116 18.96 22.00 9.42
C VAL A 116 19.29 21.41 10.80
N ASP A 117 20.27 20.50 10.90
CA ASP A 117 20.67 19.86 12.16
C ASP A 117 21.49 20.75 13.14
N SER A 118 21.60 22.07 12.89
CA SER A 118 22.43 22.98 13.71
C SER A 118 21.69 24.09 14.47
N VAL A 119 20.36 24.12 14.52
CA VAL A 119 19.65 25.19 15.28
C VAL A 119 18.70 24.65 16.35
N LYS A 120 19.03 25.02 17.59
CA LYS A 120 18.28 24.78 18.82
C LYS A 120 16.82 25.24 18.70
N TYR A 121 15.93 24.38 19.20
CA TYR A 121 14.49 24.57 19.33
C TYR A 121 14.12 25.95 19.91
N ALA A 122 13.44 26.78 19.12
CA ALA A 122 12.78 28.00 19.58
C ALA A 122 11.32 28.04 19.09
N LYS A 123 10.41 27.96 20.06
CA LYS A 123 8.95 27.95 19.99
C LYS A 123 8.39 29.19 19.28
N LYS A 124 7.46 29.04 18.32
CA LYS A 124 6.61 30.15 17.86
C LYS A 124 5.13 29.75 17.83
N ARG A 125 4.32 30.61 18.46
CA ARG A 125 2.88 30.52 18.74
C ARG A 125 2.04 30.73 17.48
N ARG A 126 0.84 30.12 17.41
CA ARG A 126 -0.28 30.62 16.61
C ARG A 126 -1.59 30.52 17.39
N ILE A 127 -2.38 31.58 17.26
CA ILE A 127 -3.60 31.96 17.99
C ILE A 127 -4.79 31.08 17.59
N GLU A 128 -5.67 30.81 18.57
CA GLU A 128 -6.93 30.05 18.45
C GLU A 128 -8.00 30.80 17.63
N GLU A 129 -8.77 30.05 16.83
CA GLU A 129 -10.22 30.21 16.76
C GLU A 129 -10.87 28.82 16.89
N LYS A 130 -11.73 28.68 17.90
CA LYS A 130 -12.48 27.46 18.25
C LYS A 130 -13.78 27.43 17.47
N SER A 131 -14.13 26.27 16.90
CA SER A 131 -15.50 25.77 16.98
C SER A 131 -15.51 24.25 17.10
N THR A 132 -16.48 23.79 17.87
CA THR A 132 -16.47 22.60 18.70
C THR A 132 -16.92 21.37 17.92
N THR A 133 -16.20 20.26 18.01
CA THR A 133 -16.73 18.97 18.50
C THR A 133 -15.63 17.93 18.61
N CYS A 134 -15.63 17.29 19.77
CA CYS A 134 -14.76 16.23 20.20
C CYS A 134 -15.07 14.94 19.44
N THR A 135 -14.12 14.38 18.69
CA THR A 135 -13.83 12.94 18.69
C THR A 135 -12.46 12.72 18.05
N THR A 136 -11.53 12.12 18.78
CA THR A 136 -10.34 11.53 18.17
C THR A 136 -10.77 10.42 17.20
N PRO A 137 -10.44 10.45 15.90
CA PRO A 137 -10.64 9.28 15.08
C PRO A 137 -9.48 8.33 15.40
N ARG A 138 -9.73 7.38 16.31
CA ARG A 138 -8.92 6.16 16.44
C ARG A 138 -8.69 5.59 15.04
N ALA A 139 -7.42 5.35 14.69
CA ALA A 139 -6.99 4.78 13.42
C ALA A 139 -7.83 3.54 13.07
N SER A 140 -8.80 3.75 12.18
CA SER A 140 -9.72 2.75 11.67
C SER A 140 -9.72 2.87 10.15
N ILE A 141 -9.99 1.77 9.46
CA ILE A 141 -9.98 1.73 8.00
C ILE A 141 -10.89 2.83 7.46
N SER A 142 -10.37 3.71 6.60
CA SER A 142 -11.10 4.88 6.12
C SER A 142 -12.37 4.48 5.36
N PRO A 143 -13.44 5.31 5.37
CA PRO A 143 -14.69 4.99 4.67
C PRO A 143 -14.50 4.70 3.17
N ASN A 144 -13.56 5.39 2.52
CA ASN A 144 -13.27 5.21 1.10
C ASN A 144 -12.55 3.87 0.84
N LEU A 145 -11.57 3.50 1.68
CA LEU A 145 -10.92 2.19 1.62
C LEU A 145 -11.93 1.05 1.78
N ARG A 146 -12.93 1.20 2.67
CA ARG A 146 -14.03 0.22 2.81
C ARG A 146 -14.86 0.09 1.54
N LYS A 147 -15.26 1.22 0.92
CA LYS A 147 -16.03 1.22 -0.34
C LYS A 147 -15.29 0.52 -1.48
N ILE A 148 -13.97 0.72 -1.56
CA ILE A 148 -13.13 0.04 -2.56
C ILE A 148 -13.05 -1.45 -2.23
N ALA A 149 -12.75 -1.80 -0.98
CA ALA A 149 -12.62 -3.20 -0.53
C ALA A 149 -13.85 -4.04 -0.85
N LEU A 150 -15.06 -3.49 -0.69
CA LEU A 150 -16.32 -4.17 -1.01
C LEU A 150 -16.49 -4.52 -2.49
N LYS A 151 -15.77 -3.84 -3.40
CA LYS A 151 -15.81 -4.10 -4.84
C LYS A 151 -14.70 -5.05 -5.31
N LEU A 152 -13.77 -5.42 -4.44
CA LEU A 152 -12.63 -6.26 -4.81
C LEU A 152 -13.01 -7.73 -4.89
N LYS A 153 -12.57 -8.38 -5.98
CA LYS A 153 -12.53 -9.84 -6.05
C LYS A 153 -11.15 -10.31 -5.61
N GLN A 154 -11.11 -11.04 -4.50
CA GLN A 154 -9.88 -11.58 -3.94
C GLN A 154 -9.62 -12.99 -4.49
N LYS A 155 -8.34 -13.32 -4.71
CA LYS A 155 -7.85 -14.67 -4.99
C LYS A 155 -6.95 -15.10 -3.84
N LYS A 156 -7.04 -16.36 -3.45
CA LYS A 156 -6.19 -16.96 -2.44
C LYS A 156 -5.30 -18.03 -3.06
N VAL A 157 -4.02 -17.97 -2.72
CA VAL A 157 -3.04 -19.02 -3.00
C VAL A 157 -2.48 -19.46 -1.67
N ILE A 158 -2.62 -20.75 -1.36
CA ILE A 158 -2.11 -21.36 -0.14
C ILE A 158 -1.05 -22.38 -0.57
N GLU A 159 0.18 -22.14 -0.17
CA GLU A 159 1.33 -23.01 -0.45
C GLU A 159 1.85 -23.57 0.87
N LEU A 160 2.18 -24.87 0.90
CA LEU A 160 2.92 -25.51 1.98
C LEU A 160 4.32 -25.83 1.47
N LYS A 161 5.35 -25.18 2.04
CA LYS A 161 6.76 -25.40 1.70
C LYS A 161 7.47 -26.01 2.89
N GLY A 162 7.64 -27.33 2.86
CA GLY A 162 8.09 -28.08 4.04
C GLY A 162 7.04 -27.96 5.15
N GLU A 163 7.42 -27.33 6.26
CA GLU A 163 6.53 -27.07 7.41
C GLU A 163 5.92 -25.66 7.42
N GLN A 164 6.37 -24.78 6.52
CA GLN A 164 5.94 -23.39 6.47
C GLN A 164 4.74 -23.21 5.53
N TYR A 165 3.66 -22.65 6.08
CA TYR A 165 2.52 -22.17 5.31
C TYR A 165 2.79 -20.77 4.76
N ILE A 166 2.43 -20.57 3.50
CA ILE A 166 2.45 -19.26 2.84
C ILE A 166 1.06 -19.02 2.27
N ILE A 167 0.33 -18.07 2.86
CA ILE A 167 -0.99 -17.65 2.40
C ILE A 167 -0.86 -16.30 1.72
N LYS A 168 -1.12 -16.27 0.41
CA LYS A 168 -1.17 -15.04 -0.39
C LYS A 168 -2.63 -14.72 -0.71
N THR A 169 -3.11 -13.60 -0.19
CA THR A 169 -4.38 -13.01 -0.60
C THR A 169 -4.09 -11.90 -1.60
N THR A 170 -4.57 -12.05 -2.82
CA THR A 170 -4.29 -11.10 -3.91
C THR A 170 -5.58 -10.47 -4.41
N SER A 171 -5.53 -9.18 -4.74
CA SER A 171 -6.65 -8.46 -5.36
C SER A 171 -6.13 -7.44 -6.36
N SER A 172 -7.04 -6.78 -7.08
CA SER A 172 -6.66 -5.68 -7.99
C SER A 172 -6.11 -4.45 -7.28
N PHE A 173 -6.23 -4.36 -5.96
CA PHE A 173 -5.85 -3.17 -5.18
C PHE A 173 -4.77 -3.47 -4.13
N ARG A 174 -5.04 -4.42 -3.23
CA ARG A 174 -4.12 -4.81 -2.15
C ARG A 174 -3.79 -6.30 -2.22
N ASN A 175 -2.51 -6.64 -2.06
CA ASN A 175 -2.06 -7.99 -1.80
C ASN A 175 -1.57 -8.08 -0.36
N TYR A 176 -1.71 -9.26 0.23
CA TYR A 176 -1.29 -9.54 1.59
C TYR A 176 -0.75 -10.96 1.66
N THR A 177 0.47 -11.13 2.19
CA THR A 177 1.14 -12.41 2.31
C THR A 177 1.48 -12.68 3.76
N THR A 178 1.03 -13.81 4.30
CA THR A 178 1.39 -14.28 5.64
C THR A 178 2.18 -15.56 5.52
N ARG A 179 3.28 -15.66 6.27
CA ARG A 179 4.15 -16.84 6.34
C ARG A 179 4.21 -17.29 7.80
N PHE A 180 3.92 -18.55 8.08
CA PHE A 180 3.89 -19.06 9.45
C PHE A 180 4.11 -20.57 9.51
N ASN A 181 4.51 -21.03 10.68
CA ASN A 181 4.50 -22.45 11.04
C ASN A 181 3.35 -22.69 12.01
N VAL A 182 2.65 -23.81 11.86
CA VAL A 182 1.53 -24.13 12.74
C VAL A 182 2.04 -24.38 14.17
N GLY A 183 1.35 -23.81 15.16
CA GLY A 183 1.69 -23.93 16.58
C GLY A 183 2.80 -22.99 17.05
N GLN A 184 3.36 -22.14 16.17
CA GLN A 184 4.39 -21.17 16.52
C GLN A 184 3.83 -19.74 16.42
N GLU A 185 4.01 -18.96 17.49
CA GLU A 185 3.67 -17.53 17.49
C GLU A 185 4.68 -16.74 16.64
N PHE A 186 4.19 -15.74 15.90
CA PHE A 186 5.02 -14.84 15.12
C PHE A 186 4.49 -13.40 15.18
N GLU A 187 5.40 -12.43 14.97
CA GLU A 187 5.01 -11.03 14.82
C GLU A 187 4.46 -10.77 13.41
N GLU A 188 3.29 -10.14 13.35
CA GLU A 188 2.61 -9.79 12.10
C GLU A 188 2.40 -8.28 12.03
N PHE A 189 2.79 -7.69 10.91
CA PHE A 189 2.44 -6.31 10.58
C PHE A 189 1.43 -6.30 9.44
N THR A 190 0.23 -5.80 9.74
CA THR A 190 -0.92 -5.77 8.81
C THR A 190 -0.86 -4.55 7.87
N LYS A 191 0.34 -4.33 7.29
CA LYS A 191 0.64 -3.24 6.36
C LYS A 191 -0.39 -3.26 5.24
N GLY A 192 -1.14 -2.18 5.15
CA GLY A 192 -2.10 -1.97 4.10
C GLY A 192 -3.49 -2.53 4.27
N LEU A 193 -3.76 -3.17 5.39
CA LEU A 193 -5.09 -3.44 5.87
C LEU A 193 -5.47 -2.32 6.85
N ASP A 194 -5.09 -2.50 8.12
CA ASP A 194 -5.31 -1.53 9.19
C ASP A 194 -4.00 -1.05 9.84
N ASN A 195 -2.83 -1.42 9.27
CA ASN A 195 -1.51 -0.93 9.66
C ASN A 195 -1.17 -1.16 11.14
N ARG A 196 -1.54 -2.32 11.69
CA ARG A 196 -1.25 -2.70 13.08
C ARG A 196 -0.18 -3.77 13.19
N ARG A 197 0.65 -3.66 14.22
CA ARG A 197 1.56 -4.72 14.68
C ARG A 197 0.85 -5.56 15.73
N LEU A 198 0.89 -6.87 15.56
CA LEU A 198 0.22 -7.83 16.42
C LEU A 198 1.00 -9.14 16.46
N LYS A 199 0.61 -10.04 17.35
CA LYS A 199 1.14 -11.41 17.41
C LYS A 199 0.09 -12.37 16.90
N SER A 200 0.52 -13.32 16.09
CA SER A 200 -0.36 -14.30 15.46
C SER A 200 0.06 -15.70 15.80
N LEU A 201 -0.91 -16.53 16.14
CA LEU A 201 -0.73 -17.96 16.37
C LEU A 201 -1.73 -18.73 15.54
N VAL A 202 -1.24 -19.62 14.67
CA VAL A 202 -2.10 -20.46 13.82
C VAL A 202 -2.09 -21.89 14.33
N THR A 203 -3.28 -22.46 14.56
CA THR A 203 -3.46 -23.82 15.07
C THR A 203 -4.55 -24.56 14.30
N TRP A 204 -4.48 -25.90 14.30
CA TRP A 204 -5.59 -26.73 13.83
C TRP A 204 -6.61 -26.93 14.95
N LYS A 205 -7.88 -26.63 14.67
CA LYS A 205 -9.02 -26.94 15.53
C LYS A 205 -9.99 -27.81 14.74
N GLY A 206 -9.87 -29.13 14.89
CA GLY A 206 -10.59 -30.09 14.05
C GLY A 206 -10.17 -29.96 12.58
N ASN A 207 -11.13 -29.72 11.69
CA ASN A 207 -10.89 -29.49 10.26
C ASN A 207 -10.61 -28.02 9.90
N LYS A 208 -10.57 -27.11 10.89
CA LYS A 208 -10.35 -25.68 10.65
C LYS A 208 -8.91 -25.30 10.98
N LEU A 209 -8.30 -24.50 10.12
CA LEU A 209 -7.05 -23.79 10.39
C LEU A 209 -7.39 -22.42 10.95
N VAL A 210 -7.10 -22.20 12.23
CA VAL A 210 -7.53 -21.03 13.00
C VAL A 210 -6.33 -20.18 13.38
N CYS A 211 -6.38 -18.89 13.09
CA CYS A 211 -5.40 -17.89 13.49
C CYS A 211 -6.01 -16.98 14.55
N GLU A 212 -5.33 -16.87 15.68
CA GLU A 212 -5.64 -15.93 16.75
C GLU A 212 -4.63 -14.78 16.71
N GLN A 213 -5.14 -13.55 16.62
CA GLN A 213 -4.35 -12.33 16.48
C GLN A 213 -4.47 -11.48 17.75
N THR A 214 -3.39 -11.41 18.53
CA THR A 214 -3.34 -10.66 19.79
C THR A 214 -2.70 -9.29 19.57
N GLY A 215 -3.42 -8.22 19.92
CA GLY A 215 -2.96 -6.84 19.76
C GLY A 215 -3.97 -5.84 20.32
N GLU A 216 -4.09 -4.66 19.68
CA GLU A 216 -5.03 -3.59 20.08
C GLU A 216 -6.51 -4.01 20.04
N LYS A 217 -6.84 -4.95 19.16
CA LYS A 217 -8.21 -5.37 18.84
C LYS A 217 -8.57 -6.66 19.56
N ASN A 218 -9.79 -6.73 20.09
CA ASN A 218 -10.26 -7.88 20.84
C ASN A 218 -10.80 -8.94 19.88
N ASN A 219 -10.67 -10.22 20.25
CA ASN A 219 -11.18 -11.35 19.46
C ASN A 219 -10.93 -11.18 17.97
N ARG A 220 -9.68 -10.90 17.60
CA ARG A 220 -9.25 -10.71 16.22
C ARG A 220 -8.65 -12.02 15.71
N GLY A 221 -9.02 -12.42 14.51
CA GLY A 221 -8.46 -13.62 13.92
C GLY A 221 -9.19 -14.05 12.66
N TRP A 222 -8.88 -15.27 12.24
CA TRP A 222 -9.56 -15.90 11.13
C TRP A 222 -9.59 -17.42 11.23
N ALA A 223 -10.54 -18.05 10.56
CA ALA A 223 -10.63 -19.50 10.43
C ALA A 223 -10.82 -19.87 8.95
N HIS A 224 -9.93 -20.72 8.42
CA HIS A 224 -10.09 -21.35 7.11
C HIS A 224 -10.52 -22.80 7.26
N TRP A 225 -11.43 -23.27 6.40
CA TRP A 225 -11.76 -24.68 6.26
C TRP A 225 -12.19 -25.00 4.84
N ILE A 226 -12.17 -26.28 4.48
CA ILE A 226 -12.61 -26.75 3.17
C ILE A 226 -13.88 -27.57 3.35
N GLU A 227 -14.88 -27.26 2.52
CA GLU A 227 -16.18 -27.95 2.47
C GLU A 227 -16.66 -27.90 1.02
N ASP A 228 -17.10 -29.04 0.46
CA ASP A 228 -17.61 -29.15 -0.93
C ASP A 228 -16.71 -28.49 -2.01
N ASP A 229 -15.39 -28.73 -1.95
CA ASP A 229 -14.37 -28.16 -2.86
C ASP A 229 -14.33 -26.61 -2.86
N LYS A 230 -14.87 -26.00 -1.81
CA LYS A 230 -14.78 -24.56 -1.55
C LYS A 230 -13.90 -24.32 -0.35
N LEU A 231 -13.08 -23.29 -0.44
CA LEU A 231 -12.35 -22.75 0.69
C LEU A 231 -13.25 -21.70 1.36
N HIS A 232 -13.62 -21.96 2.60
CA HIS A 232 -14.33 -21.04 3.46
C HIS A 232 -13.34 -20.26 4.33
N LEU A 233 -13.66 -19.00 4.59
CA LEU A 233 -12.91 -18.12 5.46
C LEU A 233 -13.87 -17.29 6.29
N ASP A 234 -13.76 -17.38 7.62
CA ASP A 234 -14.33 -16.41 8.54
C ASP A 234 -13.22 -15.50 9.06
N LEU A 235 -13.39 -14.19 8.91
CA LEU A 235 -12.59 -13.16 9.56
C LEU A 235 -13.41 -12.59 10.72
N TYR A 236 -12.84 -12.55 11.92
CA TYR A 236 -13.54 -12.04 13.10
C TYR A 236 -12.69 -10.98 13.82
N CYS A 237 -13.36 -9.96 14.36
CA CYS A 237 -12.74 -8.86 15.08
C CYS A 237 -13.78 -8.10 15.91
N ASP A 238 -13.49 -7.82 17.19
CA ASP A 238 -14.37 -7.08 18.11
C ASP A 238 -15.82 -7.62 18.17
N GLY A 239 -16.02 -8.93 17.98
CA GLY A 239 -17.34 -9.58 17.99
C GLY A 239 -18.07 -9.61 16.64
N GLU A 240 -17.54 -8.91 15.63
CA GLU A 240 -18.05 -8.95 14.26
C GLU A 240 -17.43 -10.09 13.45
N VAL A 241 -18.18 -10.65 12.49
CA VAL A 241 -17.73 -11.74 11.61
C VAL A 241 -18.00 -11.41 10.15
N CYS A 242 -17.00 -11.61 9.30
CA CYS A 242 -17.11 -11.53 7.84
C CYS A 242 -16.74 -12.87 7.22
N SER A 243 -17.70 -13.50 6.53
CA SER A 243 -17.52 -14.79 5.87
C SER A 243 -17.26 -14.62 4.37
N GLN A 244 -16.33 -15.39 3.85
CA GLN A 244 -15.94 -15.45 2.44
C GLN A 244 -15.87 -16.90 1.97
N VAL A 245 -16.24 -17.13 0.72
CA VAL A 245 -16.20 -18.46 0.09
C VAL A 245 -15.49 -18.35 -1.25
N PHE A 246 -14.47 -19.18 -1.43
CA PHE A 246 -13.65 -19.24 -2.64
C PHE A 246 -13.84 -20.59 -3.31
N LYS A 247 -14.06 -20.57 -4.63
CA LYS A 247 -14.02 -21.79 -5.44
C LYS A 247 -12.59 -22.07 -5.87
N LYS A 248 -12.16 -23.33 -5.77
CA LYS A 248 -10.88 -23.76 -6.33
C LYS A 248 -10.91 -23.53 -7.84
N LYS A 249 -9.90 -22.85 -8.38
CA LYS A 249 -9.73 -22.76 -9.84
C LYS A 249 -9.03 -24.06 -10.28
N GLY A 250 -9.63 -24.80 -11.21
CA GLY A 250 -9.01 -26.00 -11.76
C GLY A 250 -7.63 -25.67 -12.34
N CYS A 251 -6.68 -26.61 -12.22
CA CYS A 251 -5.45 -26.56 -13.00
C CYS A 251 -5.83 -26.78 -14.46
N GLU A 252 -5.62 -25.77 -15.30
CA GLU A 252 -5.42 -25.96 -16.75
C GLU A 252 -3.95 -26.28 -16.99
#